data_AF-Q2LQD8-F1
#
_entry.id   AF-Q2LQD8-F1
#
_cell.length_a   1.000
_cell.length_b   1.000
_cell.length_c   1.000
_cell.angle_alpha   90.00
_cell.angle_beta   90.00
_cell.angle_gamma   90.00
#
_symmetry.space_group_name_H-M   'P 1'
#
loop_
_entity.id
_entity.type
_entity.pdbx_description
1 polymer ?
#
loop_
_entity_poly.entity_id
_entity_poly.type
_entity_poly.pdbx_seq_one_letter_code
_entity_poly.pdbx_strand_id
1 'polypeptide(L)' 'MKPNQIKAALAERGIRQREIARECSVTDTQVSRVIKQCDFIVSTKVAKAIAKRLGMPLEKVFPAYRPKKQAA' A
#
# COMPACT_ATOMS: atom_id res chain seq x y z
N MET A 1 -4.08 7.98 4.76
CA MET A 1 -4.56 8.68 3.54
C MET A 1 -5.87 8.05 3.08
N LYS A 2 -6.64 8.71 2.20
CA LYS A 2 -7.78 8.10 1.49
C LYS A 2 -7.32 7.32 0.24
N PRO A 3 -8.07 6.31 -0.24
CA PRO A 3 -7.69 5.52 -1.41
C PRO A 3 -7.36 6.35 -2.65
N ASN A 4 -8.13 7.40 -2.92
CA ASN A 4 -7.92 8.26 -4.08
C ASN A 4 -6.62 9.07 -3.97
N GLN A 5 -6.22 9.47 -2.76
CA GLN A 5 -4.95 10.18 -2.53
C GLN A 5 -3.76 9.26 -2.77
N ILE A 6 -3.85 7.99 -2.36
CA ILE A 6 -2.80 6.99 -2.63
C ILE A 6 -2.64 6.79 -4.14
N LYS A 7 -3.76 6.66 -4.87
CA LYS A 7 -3.74 6.52 -6.34
C LYS A 7 -3.13 7.76 -7.01
N ALA A 8 -3.53 8.95 -6.60
CA ALA A 8 -2.99 10.20 -7.14
C ALA A 8 -1.48 10.30 -6.88
N ALA A 9 -1.03 10.04 -5.65
CA ALA A 9 0.39 10.10 -5.30
C ALA A 9 1.25 9.06 -6.03
N LEU A 10 0.70 7.88 -6.34
CA LEU A 10 1.37 6.90 -7.20
C LEU A 10 1.46 7.40 -8.65
N ALA A 11 0.38 7.96 -9.18
CA ALA A 11 0.32 8.48 -10.54
C ALA A 11 1.26 9.69 -10.74
N GLU A 12 1.31 10.62 -9.78
CA GLU A 12 2.23 11.78 -9.77
C GLU A 12 3.70 11.36 -9.83
N ARG A 13 4.02 10.18 -9.30
CA ARG A 13 5.37 9.60 -9.33
C ARG A 13 5.61 8.69 -10.55
N GLY A 14 4.64 8.58 -11.45
CA GLY A 14 4.71 7.67 -12.60
C GLY A 14 4.66 6.19 -12.26
N ILE A 15 4.26 5.83 -11.02
CA ILE A 15 4.30 4.46 -10.50
C ILE A 15 2.98 3.77 -10.83
N ARG A 16 3.05 2.67 -11.59
CA ARG A 16 1.86 1.88 -11.93
C ARG A 16 1.62 0.81 -10.88
N GLN A 17 0.34 0.53 -10.57
CA GLN A 17 -0.02 -0.55 -9.63
C GLN A 17 0.55 -1.91 -10.06
N ARG A 18 0.67 -2.15 -11.37
CA ARG A 18 1.26 -3.37 -11.94
C ARG A 18 2.73 -3.56 -11.57
N GLU A 19 3.48 -2.50 -11.37
CA GLU A 19 4.89 -2.59 -10.93
C GLU A 19 4.96 -3.06 -9.48
N ILE A 20 4.10 -2.52 -8.62
CA ILE A 20 3.97 -2.96 -7.22
C ILE A 20 3.48 -4.41 -7.16
N ALA A 21 2.55 -4.78 -8.05
CA ALA A 21 2.02 -6.13 -8.16
C ALA A 21 3.13 -7.14 -8.50
N ARG A 22 3.96 -6.82 -9.50
CA ARG A 22 5.14 -7.61 -9.87
C ARG A 22 6.15 -7.72 -8.72
N GLU A 23 6.48 -6.62 -8.07
CA GLU A 23 7.41 -6.58 -6.92
C GLU A 23 6.89 -7.44 -5.75
N CYS A 24 5.58 -7.45 -5.53
CA CYS A 24 4.96 -8.21 -4.45
C CYS A 24 4.56 -9.65 -4.84
N SER A 25 4.71 -10.05 -6.11
CA SER A 25 4.21 -11.31 -6.66
C SER A 25 2.71 -11.51 -6.42
N VAL A 26 1.92 -10.45 -6.64
CA VAL A 26 0.47 -10.41 -6.46
C VAL A 26 -0.19 -9.90 -7.75
N THR A 27 -1.53 -9.95 -7.80
CA THR A 27 -2.28 -9.38 -8.92
C THR A 27 -2.55 -7.89 -8.74
N ASP A 28 -2.75 -7.17 -9.84
CA ASP A 28 -3.14 -5.76 -9.84
C ASP A 28 -4.44 -5.55 -9.04
N THR A 29 -5.37 -6.52 -9.09
CA THR A 29 -6.61 -6.53 -8.30
C THR A 29 -6.33 -6.58 -6.80
N GLN A 30 -5.34 -7.37 -6.36
CA GLN A 30 -4.95 -7.43 -4.95
C GLN A 30 -4.34 -6.09 -4.50
N VAL A 31 -3.53 -5.44 -5.33
CA VAL A 31 -2.99 -4.09 -5.05
C VAL A 31 -4.11 -3.07 -4.94
N SER A 32 -5.04 -3.08 -5.90
CA SER A 32 -6.22 -2.19 -5.90
C SER A 32 -7.10 -2.39 -4.66
N ARG A 33 -7.28 -3.65 -4.23
CA ARG A 33 -7.99 -3.98 -2.99
C ARG A 33 -7.29 -3.41 -1.76
N VAL A 34 -5.97 -3.55 -1.66
CA VAL A 34 -5.17 -2.98 -0.56
C VAL A 34 -5.31 -1.46 -0.50
N ILE A 35 -5.28 -0.78 -1.66
CA ILE A 35 -5.47 0.67 -1.73
C ILE A 35 -6.89 1.07 -1.32
N LYS A 36 -7.92 0.35 -1.79
CA LYS A 36 -9.32 0.62 -1.43
C LYS A 36 -9.60 0.38 0.05
N GLN A 37 -8.96 -0.62 0.64
CA GLN A 37 -9.12 -1.00 2.04
C GLN A 37 -8.03 -0.38 2.93
N CYS A 38 -7.53 0.82 2.60
CA CYS A 38 -6.43 1.44 3.34
C CYS A 38 -6.76 1.76 4.82
N ASP A 39 -8.04 1.77 5.16
CA ASP A 39 -8.58 1.95 6.52
C ASP A 39 -8.86 0.62 7.23
N PHE A 40 -8.43 -0.52 6.68
CA PHE A 40 -8.56 -1.85 7.28
C PHE A 40 -7.19 -2.56 7.43
N ILE A 41 -7.17 -3.67 8.15
CA ILE A 41 -6.01 -4.57 8.23
C ILE A 41 -5.80 -5.21 6.86
N VAL A 42 -4.75 -4.78 6.17
CA VAL A 42 -4.36 -5.24 4.82
C VAL A 42 -3.02 -5.97 4.82
N SER A 43 -2.69 -6.62 3.70
CA SER A 43 -1.40 -7.29 3.52
C SER A 43 -0.23 -6.33 3.75
N THR A 44 0.57 -6.61 4.78
CA THR A 44 1.79 -5.87 5.14
C THR A 44 2.75 -5.73 3.97
N LYS A 45 2.90 -6.77 3.14
CA LYS A 45 3.86 -6.79 2.02
C LYS A 45 3.53 -5.70 1.01
N VAL A 46 2.28 -5.66 0.55
CA VAL A 46 1.80 -4.71 -0.45
C VAL A 46 1.76 -3.29 0.12
N ALA A 47 1.29 -3.13 1.36
CA ALA A 47 1.22 -1.82 2.00
C ALA A 47 2.62 -1.21 2.20
N LYS A 48 3.61 -2.01 2.61
CA LYS A 48 5.02 -1.59 2.70
C LYS A 48 5.60 -1.20 1.34
N ALA A 49 5.32 -1.96 0.29
CA ALA A 49 5.79 -1.63 -1.05
C ALA A 49 5.22 -0.29 -1.53
N ILE A 50 3.91 -0.05 -1.32
CA ILE A 50 3.27 1.24 -1.64
C ILE A 50 3.92 2.37 -0.84
N ALA A 51 4.06 2.21 0.47
CA ALA A 51 4.66 3.24 1.33
C ALA A 51 6.12 3.56 0.93
N LYS A 52 6.91 2.53 0.61
CA LYS A 52 8.29 2.65 0.10
C LYS A 52 8.33 3.45 -1.21
N ARG A 53 7.45 3.14 -2.15
CA ARG A 53 7.32 3.85 -3.44
C ARG A 53 6.89 5.32 -3.27
N LEU A 54 6.07 5.57 -2.26
CA LEU A 54 5.66 6.93 -1.86
C LEU A 54 6.70 7.63 -0.98
N GLY A 55 7.79 6.98 -0.57
CA GLY A 55 8.79 7.56 0.33
C GLY A 55 8.18 8.06 1.64
N MET A 56 7.09 7.44 2.09
CA MET A 56 6.35 7.83 3.29
C MET A 56 6.35 6.69 4.32
N PRO A 57 6.23 7.01 5.62
CA PRO A 57 5.99 6.00 6.64
C PRO A 57 4.70 5.23 6.35
N LEU A 58 4.73 3.92 6.62
CA LEU A 58 3.59 3.03 6.38
C LEU A 58 2.32 3.53 7.07
N GLU A 59 2.43 3.99 8.32
CA GLU A 59 1.34 4.49 9.15
C GLU A 59 0.72 5.79 8.60
N LYS A 60 1.50 6.59 7.86
CA LYS A 60 0.99 7.82 7.22
C LYS A 60 0.12 7.49 6.01
N VAL A 61 0.52 6.47 5.26
CA VAL A 61 -0.21 6.01 4.07
C VAL A 61 -1.42 5.17 4.48
N PHE A 62 -1.22 4.19 5.37
CA PHE A 62 -2.18 3.23 5.87
C PHE A 62 -2.37 3.39 7.39
N PRO A 63 -3.21 4.33 7.85
CA PRO A 63 -3.35 4.66 9.28
C PRO A 63 -4.00 3.53 10.10
N ALA A 64 -4.82 2.69 9.49
CA ALA A 64 -5.39 1.51 10.14
C ALA A 64 -4.40 0.34 10.25
N TYR A 65 -3.21 0.46 9.64
CA TYR A 65 -2.19 -0.56 9.74
C TYR A 65 -1.57 -0.53 11.14
N ARG A 66 -1.90 -1.53 11.95
CA ARG A 66 -1.14 -1.88 13.15
C ARG A 66 -0.14 -2.97 12.75
N PRO A 67 1.18 -2.79 12.95
CA PRO A 67 2.08 -3.93 12.88
C PRO A 67 1.56 -4.97 13.87
N LYS A 68 1.29 -6.19 13.40
CA LYS A 68 1.01 -7.32 14.28
C LYS A 68 2.22 -7.37 15.22
N LYS A 69 2.04 -7.02 16.51
CA LYS A 69 3.09 -7.14 17.53
C LYS A 69 3.64 -8.55 17.33
N GLN A 70 4.87 -8.67 16.87
CA GLN A 70 5.53 -9.98 16.83
C GLN A 70 5.47 -10.45 18.29
N ALA A 71 4.69 -11.50 18.53
CA ALA A 71 4.82 -12.24 19.77
C ALA A 71 6.28 -12.70 19.78
N ALA A 72 7.03 -12.19 20.75
CA ALA A 72 8.39 -12.59 21.04
C ALA A 72 8.43 -14.08 21.38
#